data_AF-A0A4Y2HGE2-F1
#
_entry.id   AF-A0A4Y2HGE2-F1
#
_cell.length_a   1.000
_cell.length_b   1.000
_cell.length_c   1.000
_cell.angle_alpha   90.00
_cell.angle_beta   90.00
_cell.angle_gamma   90.00
#
_symmetry.space_group_name_H-M   'P 1'
#
loop_
_entity.id
_entity.type
_entity.pdbx_description
1 polymer ?
#
loop_
_entity_poly.entity_id
_entity_poly.type
_entity_poly.pdbx_seq_one_letter_code
_entity_poly.pdbx_strand_id
1 'polypeptide(L)'
;MRWCLLTVSLLSLLITATADCNNVKEKYVSGNNTNVYEALRFLKNNDRIVSQISNKAAIASWKYQSNLTEPNKEAMLKMQQEIAKLAKETWKNATSFAWKDLKEKNATAYRWFKSLSVLGTAALPDDKFAELSELTADMQDTYAKAKVCRFNSTDSKKCDLSLEPELTEILINSRNEAELKHVWSKWRDVTGKVVKDQFLRYVNLSNEAACLNGFKNNGEMWREAYESDSFEEEVEELWSVIKPFYEQLHAYVRRKLIQRYPRSGIKPDGPIPAHLLESDINTLMHTALDKIAFLPFGYLIDAWRWKVFDGSIKRDELNSKWWELRYFVSHVIQFQFHKALCDAAGYKGPLHKCDIYRNKKAGQLLGDMLSLGKSVHWNKAMSVITQGATHKMNARPLVQYFAPLLKWLKLQNKNETLGWNSSDPMVCP
;
A
#
# COMPACT_ATOMS: atom_id res chain seq x y z
N MET A 1 -0.47 0.53 52.07
CA MET A 1 -1.07 -0.78 52.44
C MET A 1 -1.57 -1.40 51.13
N ARG A 2 -1.23 -2.63 50.68
CA ARG A 2 -1.34 -4.00 51.30
C ARG A 2 -2.79 -4.26 51.79
N TRP A 3 -3.56 -5.28 51.41
CA TRP A 3 -3.39 -6.54 50.60
C TRP A 3 -4.47 -6.56 49.46
N CYS A 4 -4.55 -7.41 48.42
CA CYS A 4 -4.00 -8.73 48.00
C CYS A 4 -4.82 -10.01 48.33
N LEU A 5 -5.28 -10.71 47.27
CA LEU A 5 -5.63 -12.16 47.13
C LEU A 5 -6.99 -12.65 47.75
N LEU A 6 -7.74 -13.65 47.23
CA LEU A 6 -7.55 -14.63 46.12
C LEU A 6 -8.91 -15.27 45.65
N THR A 7 -9.08 -15.59 44.35
CA THR A 7 -10.02 -16.61 43.73
C THR A 7 -11.54 -16.59 44.05
N VAL A 8 -12.48 -16.96 43.15
CA VAL A 8 -12.54 -18.15 42.27
C VAL A 8 -13.05 -17.84 40.85
N SER A 9 -12.58 -18.68 39.92
CA SER A 9 -12.90 -18.81 38.50
C SER A 9 -14.35 -18.60 38.08
N LEU A 10 -14.54 -17.80 37.03
CA LEU A 10 -15.64 -17.95 36.08
C LEU A 10 -15.05 -17.69 34.67
N LEU A 11 -14.93 -18.74 33.86
CA LEU A 11 -14.46 -18.60 32.47
C LEU A 11 -15.56 -17.97 31.62
N SER A 12 -15.65 -16.65 31.63
CA SER A 12 -16.14 -15.92 30.47
C SER A 12 -15.10 -16.07 29.35
N LEU A 13 -15.27 -17.11 28.54
CA LEU A 13 -14.56 -17.32 27.28
C LEU A 13 -14.99 -16.23 26.29
N LEU A 14 -14.50 -15.01 26.51
CA LEU A 14 -14.31 -14.02 25.47
C LEU A 14 -13.31 -14.61 24.48
N ILE A 15 -13.84 -15.30 23.49
CA ILE A 15 -13.07 -15.72 22.31
C ILE A 15 -12.70 -14.43 21.58
N THR A 16 -11.58 -13.85 21.97
CA THR A 16 -10.79 -13.01 21.08
C THR A 16 -10.46 -13.89 19.88
N ALA A 17 -11.18 -13.69 18.79
CA ALA A 17 -10.89 -14.32 17.51
C ALA A 17 -9.65 -13.66 16.88
N THR A 18 -8.53 -13.70 17.61
CA THR A 18 -7.21 -13.72 16.99
C THR A 18 -7.20 -14.88 16.01
N ALA A 19 -6.77 -14.61 14.78
CA ALA A 19 -6.53 -15.66 13.80
C ALA A 19 -5.19 -16.35 14.11
N ASP A 20 -5.04 -16.87 15.34
CA ASP A 20 -3.88 -17.65 15.73
C ASP A 20 -3.76 -18.86 14.80
N CYS A 21 -2.69 -18.89 14.02
CA CYS A 21 -2.41 -19.95 13.06
C CYS A 21 -2.08 -21.25 13.81
N ASN A 22 -3.10 -21.93 14.35
CA ASN A 22 -3.00 -23.14 15.18
C ASN A 22 -2.29 -24.34 14.50
N ASN A 23 -1.96 -24.23 13.22
CA ASN A 23 -0.90 -24.98 12.55
C ASN A 23 -0.31 -24.14 11.41
N VAL A 24 0.76 -23.37 11.68
CA VAL A 24 1.56 -22.72 10.63
C VAL A 24 2.24 -23.82 9.80
N LYS A 25 1.97 -23.87 8.49
CA LYS A 25 2.64 -24.81 7.57
C LYS A 25 4.08 -24.39 7.29
N GLU A 26 4.92 -25.31 6.79
CA GLU A 26 6.27 -24.96 6.37
C GLU A 26 6.24 -23.91 5.24
N LYS A 27 6.85 -22.74 5.50
CA LYS A 27 7.05 -21.69 4.49
C LYS A 27 8.06 -22.18 3.44
N TYR A 28 7.69 -22.05 2.16
CA TYR A 28 8.43 -22.56 1.01
C TYR A 28 8.69 -24.09 1.04
N VAL A 29 7.62 -24.89 1.00
CA VAL A 29 7.71 -26.36 0.88
C VAL A 29 8.61 -26.77 -0.30
N SER A 30 9.55 -27.68 -0.05
CA SER A 30 10.43 -28.29 -1.05
C SER A 30 10.43 -29.79 -0.85
N GLY A 31 10.26 -30.54 -1.93
CA GLY A 31 10.21 -31.99 -1.94
C GLY A 31 11.59 -32.61 -2.13
N ASN A 32 11.59 -33.85 -2.60
CA ASN A 32 12.78 -34.70 -2.71
C ASN A 32 13.12 -35.13 -4.15
N ASN A 33 12.35 -34.73 -5.17
CA ASN A 33 12.74 -35.03 -6.56
C ASN A 33 13.95 -34.15 -6.96
N THR A 34 15.13 -34.76 -7.04
CA THR A 34 16.40 -34.12 -7.40
C THR A 34 16.64 -34.00 -8.91
N ASN A 35 15.69 -34.41 -9.75
CA ASN A 35 15.81 -34.35 -11.21
C ASN A 35 15.73 -32.90 -11.73
N VAL A 36 16.88 -32.25 -11.80
CA VAL A 36 17.05 -30.86 -12.28
C VAL A 36 16.53 -30.68 -13.72
N TYR A 37 16.64 -31.71 -14.58
CA TYR A 37 16.19 -31.62 -15.97
C TYR A 37 14.66 -31.60 -16.07
N GLU A 38 13.97 -32.45 -15.28
CA GLU A 38 12.50 -32.39 -15.14
C GLU A 38 12.06 -31.06 -14.51
N ALA A 39 12.74 -30.59 -13.47
CA ALA A 39 12.44 -29.32 -12.81
C ALA A 39 12.48 -28.14 -13.81
N LEU A 40 13.54 -28.03 -14.62
CA LEU A 40 13.67 -26.98 -15.64
C LEU A 40 12.67 -27.15 -16.80
N ARG A 41 12.37 -28.39 -17.21
CA ARG A 41 11.33 -28.69 -18.21
C ARG A 41 9.94 -28.29 -17.70
N PHE A 42 9.64 -28.56 -16.43
CA PHE A 42 8.41 -28.15 -15.76
C PHE A 42 8.27 -26.62 -15.76
N LEU A 43 9.30 -25.87 -15.32
CA LEU A 43 9.25 -24.40 -15.32
C LEU A 43 8.93 -23.84 -16.72
N LYS A 44 9.59 -24.33 -17.78
CA LYS A 44 9.36 -23.90 -19.16
C LYS A 44 7.94 -24.23 -19.67
N ASN A 45 7.39 -25.38 -19.31
CA ASN A 45 6.04 -25.75 -19.67
C ASN A 45 4.99 -24.93 -18.90
N ASN A 46 5.23 -24.71 -17.61
CA ASN A 46 4.37 -23.92 -16.73
C ASN A 46 4.27 -22.46 -17.19
N ASP A 47 5.40 -21.83 -17.50
CA ASP A 47 5.46 -20.46 -18.05
C ASP A 47 4.55 -20.26 -19.27
N ARG A 48 4.62 -21.18 -20.24
CA ARG A 48 3.77 -21.16 -21.44
C ARG A 48 2.28 -21.28 -21.11
N ILE A 49 1.91 -22.14 -20.17
CA ILE A 49 0.51 -22.39 -19.78
C ILE A 49 -0.05 -21.19 -18.99
N VAL A 50 0.69 -20.74 -17.97
CA VAL A 50 0.33 -19.61 -17.11
C VAL A 50 0.20 -18.34 -17.96
N SER A 51 1.14 -18.04 -18.87
CA SER A 51 1.05 -16.88 -19.76
C SER A 51 -0.24 -16.85 -20.60
N GLN A 52 -0.71 -18.01 -21.07
CA GLN A 52 -1.93 -18.10 -21.88
C GLN A 52 -3.21 -17.86 -21.07
N ILE A 53 -3.31 -18.40 -19.84
CA ILE A 53 -4.49 -18.17 -18.99
C ILE A 53 -4.46 -16.77 -18.34
N SER A 54 -3.29 -16.26 -17.94
CA SER A 54 -3.13 -14.91 -17.40
C SER A 54 -3.53 -13.83 -18.43
N ASN A 55 -3.27 -14.05 -19.73
CA ASN A 55 -3.76 -13.16 -20.78
C ASN A 55 -5.31 -13.14 -20.86
N LYS A 56 -5.95 -14.33 -20.83
CA LYS A 56 -7.43 -14.42 -20.80
C LYS A 56 -8.02 -13.76 -19.56
N ALA A 57 -7.39 -13.93 -18.40
CA ALA A 57 -7.80 -13.32 -17.14
C ALA A 57 -7.63 -11.80 -17.12
N ALA A 58 -6.54 -11.27 -17.68
CA ALA A 58 -6.36 -9.83 -17.86
C ALA A 58 -7.46 -9.24 -18.73
N ILE A 59 -7.85 -9.92 -19.83
CA ILE A 59 -8.96 -9.51 -20.70
C ILE A 59 -10.32 -9.57 -19.96
N ALA A 60 -10.57 -10.61 -19.17
CA ALA A 60 -11.81 -10.74 -18.39
C ALA A 60 -11.92 -9.67 -17.29
N SER A 61 -10.83 -9.44 -16.55
CA SER A 61 -10.75 -8.39 -15.52
C SER A 61 -10.90 -6.99 -16.12
N TRP A 62 -10.23 -6.70 -17.24
CA TRP A 62 -10.37 -5.43 -17.97
C TRP A 62 -11.80 -5.18 -18.43
N LYS A 63 -12.50 -6.20 -18.95
CA LYS A 63 -13.91 -6.09 -19.38
C LYS A 63 -14.84 -5.70 -18.23
N TYR A 64 -14.65 -6.28 -17.05
CA TYR A 64 -15.41 -5.91 -15.85
C TYR A 64 -15.04 -4.50 -15.36
N GLN A 65 -13.76 -4.21 -15.17
CA GLN A 65 -13.29 -2.90 -14.68
C GLN A 65 -13.67 -1.74 -15.62
N SER A 66 -13.76 -1.99 -16.93
CA SER A 66 -14.22 -1.00 -17.92
C SER A 66 -15.74 -0.93 -18.07
N ASN A 67 -16.49 -1.91 -17.55
CA ASN A 67 -17.94 -2.02 -17.70
C ASN A 67 -18.53 -2.95 -16.60
N LEU A 68 -18.88 -2.36 -15.46
CA LEU A 68 -19.22 -3.03 -14.20
C LEU A 68 -20.63 -3.67 -14.20
N THR A 69 -20.85 -4.65 -15.08
CA THR A 69 -22.09 -5.46 -15.16
C THR A 69 -21.89 -6.86 -14.60
N GLU A 70 -22.95 -7.45 -14.05
CA GLU A 70 -22.88 -8.79 -13.44
C GLU A 70 -22.38 -9.89 -14.40
N PRO A 71 -22.76 -9.94 -15.70
CA PRO A 71 -22.19 -10.93 -16.63
C PRO A 71 -20.67 -10.78 -16.85
N ASN A 72 -20.14 -9.55 -16.77
CA ASN A 72 -18.68 -9.33 -16.81
C ASN A 72 -18.02 -9.74 -15.49
N LYS A 73 -18.69 -9.49 -14.35
CA LYS A 73 -18.26 -9.88 -13.01
C LYS A 73 -18.17 -11.40 -12.86
N GLU A 74 -19.23 -12.12 -13.23
CA GLU A 74 -19.29 -13.59 -13.29
C GLU A 74 -18.17 -14.17 -14.16
N ALA A 75 -17.98 -13.62 -15.36
CA ALA A 75 -16.93 -14.05 -16.28
C ALA A 75 -15.51 -13.82 -15.72
N MET A 76 -15.29 -12.73 -14.98
CA MET A 76 -14.04 -12.49 -14.25
C MET A 76 -13.86 -13.47 -13.09
N LEU A 77 -14.87 -13.63 -12.22
CA LEU A 77 -14.81 -14.48 -11.03
C LEU A 77 -14.57 -15.95 -11.40
N LYS A 78 -15.26 -16.46 -12.44
CA LYS A 78 -15.00 -17.80 -13.00
C LYS A 78 -13.55 -17.96 -13.45
N MET A 79 -12.99 -16.97 -14.13
CA MET A 79 -11.60 -17.01 -14.60
C MET A 79 -10.58 -16.93 -13.44
N GLN A 80 -10.92 -16.25 -12.34
CA GLN A 80 -10.12 -16.32 -11.11
C GLN A 80 -10.14 -17.72 -10.48
N GLN A 81 -11.30 -18.40 -10.45
CA GLN A 81 -11.41 -19.78 -9.96
C GLN A 81 -10.63 -20.78 -10.85
N GLU A 82 -10.67 -20.61 -12.18
CA GLU A 82 -9.86 -21.42 -13.11
C GLU A 82 -8.35 -21.23 -12.86
N ILE A 83 -7.90 -19.99 -12.62
CA ILE A 83 -6.51 -19.70 -12.22
C ILE A 83 -6.16 -20.30 -10.85
N ALA A 84 -7.04 -20.22 -9.85
CA ALA A 84 -6.77 -20.78 -8.52
C ALA A 84 -6.59 -22.31 -8.56
N LYS A 85 -7.35 -23.01 -9.41
CA LYS A 85 -7.20 -24.46 -9.63
C LYS A 85 -5.86 -24.79 -10.30
N LEU A 86 -5.50 -24.08 -11.37
CA LEU A 86 -4.18 -24.23 -11.99
C LEU A 86 -3.05 -23.91 -10.99
N ALA A 87 -3.18 -22.87 -10.18
CA ALA A 87 -2.18 -22.50 -9.18
C ALA A 87 -1.95 -23.64 -8.16
N LYS A 88 -3.01 -24.31 -7.69
CA LYS A 88 -2.91 -25.50 -6.81
C LYS A 88 -2.17 -26.66 -7.47
N GLU A 89 -2.42 -26.92 -8.76
CA GLU A 89 -1.70 -27.94 -9.54
C GLU A 89 -0.23 -27.58 -9.77
N THR A 90 0.04 -26.35 -10.21
CA THR A 90 1.39 -25.79 -10.39
C THR A 90 2.17 -25.84 -9.08
N TRP A 91 1.58 -25.46 -7.95
CA TRP A 91 2.21 -25.52 -6.63
C TRP A 91 2.55 -26.95 -6.25
N LYS A 92 1.61 -27.90 -6.38
CA LYS A 92 1.83 -29.32 -6.06
C LYS A 92 2.98 -29.93 -6.88
N ASN A 93 3.08 -29.57 -8.15
CA ASN A 93 4.16 -30.02 -9.02
C ASN A 93 5.49 -29.32 -8.66
N ALA A 94 5.47 -27.99 -8.45
CA ALA A 94 6.65 -27.20 -8.11
C ALA A 94 7.29 -27.61 -6.78
N THR A 95 6.48 -27.88 -5.75
CA THR A 95 6.93 -28.28 -4.42
C THR A 95 7.32 -29.76 -4.34
N SER A 96 7.13 -30.56 -5.38
CA SER A 96 7.65 -31.95 -5.43
C SER A 96 9.17 -32.02 -5.63
N PHE A 97 9.76 -31.00 -6.24
CA PHE A 97 11.20 -30.94 -6.51
C PHE A 97 12.01 -30.52 -5.28
N ALA A 98 13.24 -31.02 -5.19
CA ALA A 98 14.27 -30.57 -4.25
C ALA A 98 14.84 -29.20 -4.66
N TRP A 99 13.96 -28.22 -4.88
CA TRP A 99 14.33 -26.96 -5.53
C TRP A 99 15.19 -26.05 -4.66
N LYS A 100 15.21 -26.25 -3.32
CA LYS A 100 16.14 -25.56 -2.41
C LYS A 100 17.61 -25.82 -2.78
N ASP A 101 17.93 -27.02 -3.29
CA ASP A 101 19.27 -27.38 -3.78
C ASP A 101 19.73 -26.58 -5.01
N LEU A 102 18.81 -25.91 -5.70
CA LEU A 102 19.12 -25.09 -6.87
C LEU A 102 19.68 -23.73 -6.50
N LYS A 103 19.64 -23.30 -5.22
CA LYS A 103 20.02 -21.94 -4.78
C LYS A 103 21.37 -21.49 -5.34
N GLU A 104 22.41 -22.30 -5.14
CA GLU A 104 23.77 -22.02 -5.58
C GLU A 104 24.09 -22.58 -6.99
N LYS A 105 23.20 -23.43 -7.56
CA LYS A 105 23.40 -24.12 -8.85
C LYS A 105 22.72 -23.40 -10.03
N ASN A 106 21.57 -22.77 -9.78
CA ASN A 106 20.76 -22.02 -10.74
C ASN A 106 19.81 -21.08 -9.97
N ALA A 107 20.32 -19.90 -9.62
CA ALA A 107 19.59 -18.90 -8.84
C ALA A 107 18.26 -18.47 -9.49
N THR A 108 18.17 -18.44 -10.82
CA THR A 108 16.93 -18.10 -11.55
C THR A 108 15.86 -19.16 -11.33
N ALA A 109 16.21 -20.45 -11.49
CA ALA A 109 15.29 -21.55 -11.24
C ALA A 109 14.87 -21.62 -9.77
N TYR A 110 15.83 -21.48 -8.83
CA TYR A 110 15.54 -21.36 -7.40
C TYR A 110 14.54 -20.23 -7.09
N ARG A 111 14.72 -19.06 -7.71
CA ARG A 111 13.83 -17.89 -7.52
C ARG A 111 12.43 -18.11 -8.10
N TRP A 112 12.33 -18.80 -9.23
CA TRP A 112 11.05 -19.25 -9.79
C TRP A 112 10.35 -20.24 -8.83
N PHE A 113 11.03 -21.29 -8.39
CA PHE A 113 10.45 -22.25 -7.45
C PHE A 113 10.08 -21.64 -6.09
N LYS A 114 10.90 -20.73 -5.52
CA LYS A 114 10.54 -19.95 -4.33
C LYS A 114 9.20 -19.24 -4.56
N SER A 115 9.02 -18.56 -5.70
CA SER A 115 7.78 -17.85 -6.02
C SER A 115 6.59 -18.79 -6.32
N LEU A 116 6.82 -19.99 -6.87
CA LEU A 116 5.77 -20.99 -7.11
C LEU A 116 5.41 -21.81 -5.86
N SER A 117 6.25 -21.80 -4.82
CA SER A 117 6.00 -22.46 -3.53
C SER A 117 5.04 -21.68 -2.61
N VAL A 118 4.60 -20.49 -3.02
CA VAL A 118 3.63 -19.65 -2.33
C VAL A 118 2.39 -19.50 -3.23
N LEU A 119 1.24 -20.02 -2.77
CA LEU A 119 -0.06 -19.94 -3.44
C LEU A 119 -0.77 -18.59 -3.24
N GLY A 120 -0.44 -17.87 -2.17
CA GLY A 120 -1.20 -16.69 -1.75
C GLY A 120 -2.65 -17.06 -1.44
N THR A 121 -3.61 -16.24 -1.89
CA THR A 121 -5.05 -16.46 -1.66
C THR A 121 -5.56 -17.79 -2.22
N ALA A 122 -4.94 -18.32 -3.28
CA ALA A 122 -5.29 -19.64 -3.85
C ALA A 122 -4.96 -20.83 -2.94
N ALA A 123 -4.38 -20.61 -1.75
CA ALA A 123 -4.25 -21.66 -0.72
C ALA A 123 -5.58 -22.01 -0.03
N LEU A 124 -6.59 -21.13 -0.11
CA LEU A 124 -7.91 -21.35 0.50
C LEU A 124 -8.66 -22.55 -0.14
N PRO A 125 -9.58 -23.18 0.61
CA PRO A 125 -10.67 -23.98 0.04
C PRO A 125 -11.41 -23.24 -1.10
N ASP A 126 -11.95 -23.97 -2.07
CA ASP A 126 -12.55 -23.38 -3.29
C ASP A 126 -13.76 -22.49 -2.97
N ASP A 127 -14.55 -22.83 -1.94
CA ASP A 127 -15.66 -22.05 -1.40
C ASP A 127 -15.17 -20.72 -0.78
N LYS A 128 -14.17 -20.78 0.11
CA LYS A 128 -13.57 -19.60 0.74
C LYS A 128 -12.82 -18.71 -0.25
N PHE A 129 -12.24 -19.29 -1.29
CA PHE A 129 -11.62 -18.54 -2.38
C PHE A 129 -12.68 -17.80 -3.20
N ALA A 130 -13.80 -18.46 -3.55
CA ALA A 130 -14.91 -17.81 -4.23
C ALA A 130 -15.49 -16.65 -3.40
N GLU A 131 -15.74 -16.88 -2.11
CA GLU A 131 -16.20 -15.85 -1.17
C GLU A 131 -15.24 -14.64 -1.10
N LEU A 132 -13.93 -14.90 -0.98
CA LEU A 132 -12.92 -13.84 -0.96
C LEU A 132 -12.88 -13.02 -2.27
N SER A 133 -13.01 -13.69 -3.42
CA SER A 133 -13.06 -13.05 -4.74
C SER A 133 -14.33 -12.21 -4.91
N GLU A 134 -15.48 -12.72 -4.49
CA GLU A 134 -16.78 -12.04 -4.56
C GLU A 134 -16.81 -10.81 -3.63
N LEU A 135 -16.43 -10.96 -2.36
CA LEU A 135 -16.27 -9.84 -1.42
C LEU A 135 -15.33 -8.75 -1.96
N THR A 136 -14.25 -9.14 -2.64
CA THR A 136 -13.32 -8.18 -3.25
C THR A 136 -13.96 -7.42 -4.41
N ALA A 137 -14.77 -8.10 -5.24
CA ALA A 137 -15.51 -7.48 -6.33
C ALA A 137 -16.64 -6.56 -5.80
N ASP A 138 -17.39 -6.98 -4.78
CA ASP A 138 -18.46 -6.18 -4.17
C ASP A 138 -17.96 -4.89 -3.51
N MET A 139 -16.81 -4.94 -2.82
CA MET A 139 -16.19 -3.74 -2.26
C MET A 139 -15.69 -2.79 -3.37
N GLN A 140 -15.25 -3.31 -4.51
CA GLN A 140 -14.88 -2.51 -5.68
C GLN A 140 -16.11 -1.89 -6.35
N ASP A 141 -17.17 -2.68 -6.56
CA ASP A 141 -18.47 -2.22 -7.07
C ASP A 141 -19.04 -1.10 -6.19
N THR A 142 -19.04 -1.29 -4.86
CA THR A 142 -19.56 -0.31 -3.90
C THR A 142 -18.79 1.00 -3.98
N TYR A 143 -17.45 0.96 -4.12
CA TYR A 143 -16.64 2.16 -4.26
C TYR A 143 -16.82 2.85 -5.62
N ALA A 144 -16.90 2.10 -6.72
CA ALA A 144 -17.00 2.66 -8.07
C ALA A 144 -18.42 3.16 -8.41
N LYS A 145 -19.46 2.52 -7.88
CA LYS A 145 -20.88 2.85 -8.11
C LYS A 145 -21.43 3.85 -7.06
N ALA A 146 -20.66 4.18 -6.01
CA ALA A 146 -21.09 5.10 -4.96
C ALA A 146 -21.38 6.51 -5.49
N LYS A 147 -22.47 7.09 -4.98
CA LYS A 147 -22.91 8.46 -5.27
C LYS A 147 -23.17 9.24 -3.99
N VAL A 148 -22.88 10.54 -4.00
CA VAL A 148 -23.08 11.47 -2.88
C VAL A 148 -24.12 12.54 -3.23
N CYS A 149 -24.96 12.87 -2.25
CA CYS A 149 -25.97 13.92 -2.37
C CYS A 149 -25.35 15.32 -2.31
N ARG A 150 -25.77 16.21 -3.21
CA ARG A 150 -25.28 17.59 -3.32
C ARG A 150 -25.47 18.36 -2.01
N PHE A 151 -24.49 19.21 -1.67
CA PHE A 151 -24.51 20.02 -0.46
C PHE A 151 -25.77 20.91 -0.38
N ASN A 152 -26.32 21.07 0.82
CA ASN A 152 -27.59 21.76 1.10
C ASN A 152 -28.82 21.25 0.32
N SER A 153 -28.78 20.08 -0.32
CA SER A 153 -29.96 19.51 -0.99
C SER A 153 -30.76 18.59 -0.08
N THR A 154 -32.08 18.81 -0.04
CA THR A 154 -33.08 17.91 0.57
C THR A 154 -33.73 16.97 -0.45
N ASP A 155 -33.36 17.06 -1.73
CA ASP A 155 -33.93 16.28 -2.83
C ASP A 155 -33.11 14.99 -3.04
N SER A 156 -33.71 13.83 -2.77
CA SER A 156 -33.08 12.52 -2.94
C SER A 156 -32.71 12.19 -4.39
N LYS A 157 -33.25 12.94 -5.38
CA LYS A 157 -32.85 12.83 -6.79
C LYS A 157 -31.52 13.52 -7.10
N LYS A 158 -30.97 14.32 -6.19
CA LYS A 158 -29.68 15.03 -6.33
C LYS A 158 -28.54 14.32 -5.61
N CYS A 159 -28.58 12.98 -5.66
CA CYS A 159 -27.54 12.06 -5.21
C CYS A 159 -26.82 11.48 -6.42
N ASP A 160 -26.18 12.37 -7.16
CA ASP A 160 -25.65 12.16 -8.50
C ASP A 160 -24.13 12.36 -8.61
N LEU A 161 -23.44 12.82 -7.56
CA LEU A 161 -21.99 13.07 -7.56
C LEU A 161 -21.20 11.76 -7.38
N SER A 162 -20.39 11.37 -8.38
CA SER A 162 -19.33 10.34 -8.27
C SER A 162 -18.05 10.93 -7.71
N LEU A 163 -17.15 10.06 -7.22
CA LEU A 163 -15.79 10.46 -6.85
C LEU A 163 -15.11 11.26 -7.97
N GLU A 164 -15.03 10.63 -9.15
CA GLU A 164 -14.49 11.22 -10.37
C GLU A 164 -15.62 11.54 -11.35
N PRO A 165 -15.66 12.75 -11.96
CA PRO A 165 -14.87 13.94 -11.60
C PRO A 165 -15.44 14.70 -10.39
N GLU A 166 -16.73 14.56 -10.07
CA GLU A 166 -17.46 15.61 -9.35
C GLU A 166 -16.97 15.88 -7.91
N LEU A 167 -16.72 14.85 -7.10
CA LEU A 167 -16.24 15.07 -5.72
C LEU A 167 -14.78 15.52 -5.69
N THR A 168 -13.94 14.96 -6.56
CA THR A 168 -12.54 15.39 -6.73
C THR A 168 -12.46 16.86 -7.16
N GLU A 169 -13.30 17.30 -8.10
CA GLU A 169 -13.41 18.72 -8.49
C GLU A 169 -13.87 19.61 -7.32
N ILE A 170 -14.83 19.16 -6.49
CA ILE A 170 -15.29 19.92 -5.32
C ILE A 170 -14.18 20.00 -4.26
N LEU A 171 -13.45 18.93 -3.99
CA LEU A 171 -12.38 18.88 -2.98
C LEU A 171 -11.17 19.77 -3.37
N ILE A 172 -10.85 19.83 -4.67
CA ILE A 172 -9.80 20.71 -5.22
C ILE A 172 -10.27 22.17 -5.28
N ASN A 173 -11.46 22.46 -5.80
CA ASN A 173 -11.87 23.82 -6.17
C ASN A 173 -12.73 24.55 -5.14
N SER A 174 -13.46 23.83 -4.26
CA SER A 174 -14.24 24.50 -3.22
C SER A 174 -13.33 25.13 -2.17
N ARG A 175 -13.83 26.20 -1.55
CA ARG A 175 -13.25 26.86 -0.37
C ARG A 175 -14.32 27.06 0.72
N ASN A 176 -15.39 26.27 0.66
CA ASN A 176 -16.46 26.25 1.64
C ASN A 176 -16.25 25.06 2.58
N GLU A 177 -15.78 25.33 3.80
CA GLU A 177 -15.50 24.32 4.83
C GLU A 177 -16.70 23.37 5.07
N ALA A 178 -17.93 23.90 5.07
CA ALA A 178 -19.13 23.10 5.32
C ALA A 178 -19.45 22.13 4.15
N GLU A 179 -19.16 22.55 2.91
CA GLU A 179 -19.33 21.72 1.71
C GLU A 179 -18.25 20.65 1.64
N LEU A 180 -16.97 21.03 1.83
CA LEU A 180 -15.83 20.11 1.91
C LEU A 180 -16.05 19.03 2.98
N LYS A 181 -16.46 19.44 4.19
CA LYS A 181 -16.80 18.53 5.30
C LYS A 181 -18.00 17.64 4.97
N HIS A 182 -19.01 18.16 4.28
CA HIS A 182 -20.17 17.38 3.82
C HIS A 182 -19.76 16.30 2.82
N VAL A 183 -19.06 16.63 1.74
CA VAL A 183 -18.66 15.63 0.73
C VAL A 183 -17.68 14.60 1.30
N TRP A 184 -16.69 15.05 2.09
CA TRP A 184 -15.70 14.19 2.74
C TRP A 184 -16.37 13.17 3.70
N SER A 185 -17.38 13.60 4.44
CA SER A 185 -18.14 12.74 5.37
C SER A 185 -19.10 11.82 4.62
N LYS A 186 -19.87 12.36 3.66
CA LYS A 186 -20.87 11.59 2.92
C LYS A 186 -20.25 10.51 2.03
N TRP A 187 -19.08 10.78 1.44
CA TRP A 187 -18.31 9.76 0.72
C TRP A 187 -18.01 8.54 1.60
N ARG A 188 -17.67 8.76 2.88
CA ARG A 188 -17.35 7.71 3.86
C ARG A 188 -18.59 7.01 4.41
N ASP A 189 -19.71 7.72 4.55
CA ASP A 189 -21.02 7.14 4.84
C ASP A 189 -21.48 6.15 3.77
N VAL A 190 -21.26 6.44 2.47
CA VAL A 190 -21.73 5.59 1.35
C VAL A 190 -20.72 4.53 0.89
N THR A 191 -19.43 4.67 1.24
CA THR A 191 -18.39 3.66 0.94
C THR A 191 -17.93 2.91 2.20
N GLY A 192 -17.00 3.48 2.96
CA GLY A 192 -16.30 2.81 4.07
C GLY A 192 -17.21 2.25 5.16
N LYS A 193 -18.33 2.90 5.45
CA LYS A 193 -19.35 2.40 6.40
C LYS A 193 -20.12 1.20 5.87
N VAL A 194 -20.42 1.16 4.58
CA VAL A 194 -21.16 0.06 3.92
C VAL A 194 -20.29 -1.18 3.83
N VAL A 195 -19.04 -1.04 3.38
CA VAL A 195 -18.12 -2.18 3.21
C VAL A 195 -17.48 -2.68 4.51
N LYS A 196 -17.81 -2.12 5.68
CA LYS A 196 -17.08 -2.37 6.93
C LYS A 196 -17.00 -3.86 7.31
N ASP A 197 -18.14 -4.56 7.31
CA ASP A 197 -18.18 -5.96 7.72
C ASP A 197 -17.74 -6.93 6.60
N GLN A 198 -17.87 -6.53 5.32
CA GLN A 198 -17.22 -7.21 4.20
C GLN A 198 -15.69 -7.15 4.31
N PHE A 199 -15.13 -5.98 4.68
CA PHE A 199 -13.70 -5.79 4.89
C PHE A 199 -13.18 -6.65 6.05
N LEU A 200 -13.93 -6.78 7.15
CA LEU A 200 -13.60 -7.69 8.24
C LEU A 200 -13.56 -9.16 7.79
N ARG A 201 -14.51 -9.59 6.95
CA ARG A 201 -14.50 -10.96 6.40
C ARG A 201 -13.34 -11.17 5.43
N TYR A 202 -13.05 -10.20 4.58
CA TYR A 202 -11.85 -10.15 3.72
C TYR A 202 -10.56 -10.27 4.54
N VAL A 203 -10.43 -9.56 5.67
CA VAL A 203 -9.26 -9.65 6.57
C VAL A 203 -9.09 -11.07 7.10
N ASN A 204 -10.17 -11.67 7.61
CA ASN A 204 -10.14 -13.02 8.17
C ASN A 204 -9.75 -14.08 7.13
N LEU A 205 -10.36 -14.04 5.94
CA LEU A 205 -10.04 -14.94 4.83
C LEU A 205 -8.61 -14.73 4.30
N SER A 206 -8.13 -13.48 4.25
CA SER A 206 -6.75 -13.17 3.85
C SER A 206 -5.73 -13.72 4.87
N ASN A 207 -6.02 -13.61 6.16
CA ASN A 207 -5.18 -14.18 7.21
C ASN A 207 -5.20 -15.72 7.20
N GLU A 208 -6.35 -16.36 6.99
CA GLU A 208 -6.42 -17.81 6.83
C GLU A 208 -5.56 -18.28 5.63
N ALA A 209 -5.64 -17.57 4.50
CA ALA A 209 -4.76 -17.82 3.36
C ALA A 209 -3.28 -17.69 3.73
N ALA A 210 -2.90 -16.69 4.52
CA ALA A 210 -1.52 -16.50 4.96
C ALA A 210 -1.02 -17.64 5.87
N CYS A 211 -1.81 -18.07 6.87
CA CYS A 211 -1.52 -19.26 7.68
C CYS A 211 -1.28 -20.51 6.81
N LEU A 212 -2.13 -20.70 5.79
CA LEU A 212 -2.05 -21.83 4.85
C LEU A 212 -0.81 -21.78 3.93
N ASN A 213 -0.14 -20.63 3.80
CA ASN A 213 1.13 -20.45 3.10
C ASN A 213 2.36 -20.47 4.05
N GLY A 214 2.17 -20.61 5.36
CA GLY A 214 3.26 -20.63 6.34
C GLY A 214 3.70 -19.24 6.85
N PHE A 215 2.84 -18.23 6.73
CA PHE A 215 3.04 -16.89 7.32
C PHE A 215 2.18 -16.73 8.58
N LYS A 216 2.57 -15.85 9.51
CA LYS A 216 1.77 -15.54 10.71
C LYS A 216 0.47 -14.81 10.38
N ASN A 217 0.48 -13.99 9.33
CA ASN A 217 -0.66 -13.18 8.88
C ASN A 217 -0.42 -12.63 7.47
N ASN A 218 -1.47 -12.04 6.87
CA ASN A 218 -1.41 -11.51 5.51
C ASN A 218 -0.49 -10.28 5.36
N GLY A 219 -0.22 -9.55 6.45
CA GLY A 219 0.76 -8.46 6.45
C GLY A 219 2.19 -8.98 6.20
N GLU A 220 2.59 -10.05 6.89
CA GLU A 220 3.87 -10.73 6.66
C GLU A 220 3.95 -11.29 5.22
N MET A 221 2.87 -11.91 4.74
CA MET A 221 2.77 -12.44 3.37
C MET A 221 2.92 -11.37 2.29
N TRP A 222 2.58 -10.11 2.56
CA TRP A 222 2.86 -8.99 1.65
C TRP A 222 4.28 -8.44 1.81
N ARG A 223 4.84 -8.39 3.03
CA ARG A 223 6.22 -7.94 3.26
C ARG A 223 7.26 -8.85 2.58
N GLU A 224 6.93 -10.13 2.36
CA GLU A 224 7.68 -11.07 1.51
C GLU A 224 8.05 -10.51 0.12
N ALA A 225 7.21 -9.65 -0.47
CA ALA A 225 7.50 -9.06 -1.78
C ALA A 225 8.77 -8.17 -1.79
N TYR A 226 9.21 -7.72 -0.62
CA TYR A 226 10.44 -6.95 -0.40
C TYR A 226 11.61 -7.80 0.08
N GLU A 227 11.43 -9.10 0.34
CA GLU A 227 12.51 -10.06 0.62
C GLU A 227 13.54 -9.62 1.70
N SER A 228 13.11 -8.78 2.65
CA SER A 228 13.93 -8.28 3.78
C SER A 228 13.23 -8.58 5.10
N ASP A 229 13.95 -9.24 6.00
CA ASP A 229 13.46 -9.55 7.35
C ASP A 229 13.36 -8.31 8.25
N SER A 230 14.03 -7.21 7.89
CA SER A 230 14.05 -5.92 8.61
C SER A 230 13.35 -4.78 7.85
N PHE A 231 12.33 -5.11 7.05
CA PHE A 231 11.67 -4.14 6.17
C PHE A 231 10.90 -3.06 6.93
N GLU A 232 10.44 -3.34 8.15
CA GLU A 232 9.70 -2.39 8.98
C GLU A 232 10.66 -1.30 9.50
N GLU A 233 11.82 -1.72 10.02
CA GLU A 233 12.90 -0.84 10.49
C GLU A 233 13.51 -0.03 9.34
N GLU A 234 13.64 -0.60 8.13
CA GLU A 234 14.05 0.15 6.93
C GLU A 234 13.05 1.28 6.60
N VAL A 235 11.75 1.03 6.72
CA VAL A 235 10.72 2.07 6.49
C VAL A 235 10.75 3.13 7.60
N GLU A 236 11.00 2.76 8.85
CA GLU A 236 11.16 3.71 9.97
C GLU A 236 12.42 4.58 9.84
N GLU A 237 13.57 4.02 9.43
CA GLU A 237 14.79 4.80 9.17
C GLU A 237 14.51 5.89 8.13
N LEU A 238 13.89 5.51 7.01
CA LEU A 238 13.53 6.42 5.93
C LEU A 238 12.54 7.51 6.41
N TRP A 239 11.53 7.14 7.22
CA TRP A 239 10.58 8.12 7.77
C TRP A 239 11.27 9.11 8.72
N SER A 240 12.23 8.65 9.54
CA SER A 240 13.00 9.53 10.44
C SER A 240 13.75 10.64 9.70
N VAL A 241 14.19 10.38 8.46
CA VAL A 241 14.87 11.35 7.59
C VAL A 241 13.89 12.38 6.98
N ILE A 242 12.62 11.99 6.78
CA ILE A 242 11.59 12.84 6.14
C ILE A 242 10.81 13.67 7.17
N LYS A 243 10.55 13.12 8.35
CA LYS A 243 9.75 13.75 9.42
C LYS A 243 10.14 15.22 9.70
N PRO A 244 11.42 15.61 9.85
CA PRO A 244 11.80 17.01 10.12
C PRO A 244 11.56 17.98 8.96
N PHE A 245 11.38 17.47 7.72
CA PHE A 245 10.86 18.27 6.62
C PHE A 245 9.33 18.35 6.69
N TYR A 246 8.66 17.22 6.94
CA TYR A 246 7.21 17.19 7.00
C TYR A 246 6.64 18.09 8.11
N GLU A 247 7.24 18.11 9.30
CA GLU A 247 6.81 18.99 10.39
C GLU A 247 6.88 20.49 10.02
N GLN A 248 7.83 20.87 9.16
CA GLN A 248 7.96 22.23 8.61
C GLN A 248 6.88 22.54 7.56
N LEU A 249 6.58 21.58 6.68
CA LEU A 249 5.49 21.69 5.72
C LEU A 249 4.14 21.79 6.45
N HIS A 250 3.91 20.90 7.41
CA HIS A 250 2.71 20.80 8.23
C HIS A 250 2.42 22.10 8.99
N ALA A 251 3.38 22.61 9.78
CA ALA A 251 3.21 23.85 10.53
C ALA A 251 2.88 25.06 9.63
N TYR A 252 3.52 25.15 8.45
CA TYR A 252 3.23 26.20 7.48
C TYR A 252 1.81 26.10 6.92
N VAL A 253 1.39 24.89 6.50
CA VAL A 253 0.06 24.64 5.94
C VAL A 253 -1.02 24.85 7.00
N ARG A 254 -0.84 24.33 8.23
CA ARG A 254 -1.75 24.54 9.37
C ARG A 254 -2.00 26.02 9.62
N ARG A 255 -0.96 26.86 9.68
CA ARG A 255 -1.09 28.31 9.81
C ARG A 255 -1.88 28.93 8.65
N LYS A 256 -1.66 28.48 7.41
CA LYS A 256 -2.40 28.99 6.25
C LYS A 256 -3.87 28.57 6.26
N LEU A 257 -4.19 27.38 6.74
CA LEU A 257 -5.57 26.95 6.97
C LEU A 257 -6.24 27.73 8.11
N ILE A 258 -5.55 28.01 9.23
CA ILE A 258 -6.04 28.90 10.30
C ILE A 258 -6.35 30.31 9.75
N GLN A 259 -5.46 30.86 8.91
CA GLN A 259 -5.67 32.17 8.26
C GLN A 259 -6.84 32.16 7.26
N ARG A 260 -7.10 31.04 6.58
CA ARG A 260 -8.17 30.89 5.58
C ARG A 260 -9.54 30.58 6.18
N TYR A 261 -9.56 29.82 7.28
CA TYR A 261 -10.73 29.26 7.94
C TYR A 261 -10.73 29.60 9.45
N PRO A 262 -10.80 30.88 9.85
CA PRO A 262 -10.66 31.29 11.26
C PRO A 262 -11.80 30.82 12.19
N ARG A 263 -12.85 30.19 11.66
CA ARG A 263 -13.97 29.60 12.42
C ARG A 263 -13.91 28.07 12.56
N SER A 264 -12.94 27.42 11.92
CA SER A 264 -12.79 25.95 11.89
C SER A 264 -12.34 25.32 13.21
N GLY A 265 -11.81 26.11 14.15
CA GLY A 265 -11.29 25.63 15.43
C GLY A 265 -9.92 24.93 15.35
N ILE A 266 -9.22 25.00 14.22
CA ILE A 266 -7.84 24.47 14.09
C ILE A 266 -6.93 25.14 15.12
N LYS A 267 -6.31 24.35 16.00
CA LYS A 267 -5.38 24.86 17.01
C LYS A 267 -3.99 25.12 16.41
N PRO A 268 -3.24 26.16 16.85
CA PRO A 268 -1.88 26.44 16.34
C PRO A 268 -0.87 25.30 16.56
N ASP A 269 -1.10 24.47 17.57
CA ASP A 269 -0.35 23.27 17.96
C ASP A 269 -1.06 21.96 17.60
N GLY A 270 -2.22 22.01 16.94
CA GLY A 270 -3.10 20.86 16.76
C GLY A 270 -2.99 20.13 15.41
N PRO A 271 -3.71 19.02 15.26
CA PRO A 271 -3.90 18.33 13.99
C PRO A 271 -4.54 19.20 12.88
N ILE A 272 -4.32 18.87 11.59
CA ILE A 272 -5.07 19.46 10.47
C ILE A 272 -6.34 18.63 10.15
N PRO A 273 -7.54 19.24 10.08
CA PRO A 273 -8.74 18.56 9.61
C PRO A 273 -8.59 18.05 8.17
N ALA A 274 -8.65 16.73 7.99
CA ALA A 274 -8.36 16.06 6.73
C ALA A 274 -9.23 16.46 5.52
N HIS A 275 -10.35 17.16 5.73
CA HIS A 275 -11.22 17.67 4.66
C HIS A 275 -10.77 19.01 4.06
N LEU A 276 -9.64 19.57 4.51
CA LEU A 276 -9.12 20.88 4.06
C LEU A 276 -7.82 20.80 3.25
N LEU A 277 -7.22 19.61 3.12
CA LEU A 277 -5.87 19.41 2.59
C LEU A 277 -5.75 19.44 1.06
N GLU A 278 -6.86 19.33 0.32
CA GLU A 278 -6.85 19.01 -1.12
C GLU A 278 -6.87 20.25 -2.04
N SER A 279 -6.90 21.47 -1.49
CA SER A 279 -7.52 22.62 -2.19
C SER A 279 -6.59 23.70 -2.79
N ASP A 280 -5.51 24.14 -2.13
CA ASP A 280 -4.68 25.29 -2.55
C ASP A 280 -3.18 24.98 -2.47
N ILE A 281 -2.36 25.30 -3.51
CA ILE A 281 -0.94 25.80 -3.38
C ILE A 281 -0.15 25.94 -4.72
N ASN A 282 0.89 26.79 -4.73
CA ASN A 282 1.90 26.99 -5.80
C ASN A 282 2.79 25.75 -6.10
N THR A 283 3.19 25.57 -7.37
CA THR A 283 3.90 24.42 -7.96
C THR A 283 4.87 23.63 -7.05
N LEU A 284 5.99 24.20 -6.59
CA LEU A 284 6.98 23.44 -5.80
C LEU A 284 6.45 22.93 -4.45
N MET A 285 5.49 23.66 -3.86
CA MET A 285 4.82 23.25 -2.63
C MET A 285 3.61 22.34 -2.95
N HIS A 286 3.04 22.42 -4.15
CA HIS A 286 2.01 21.48 -4.62
C HIS A 286 2.65 20.10 -4.81
N THR A 287 3.84 20.02 -5.44
CA THR A 287 4.63 18.79 -5.50
C THR A 287 5.09 18.33 -4.11
N ALA A 288 5.24 19.24 -3.14
CA ALA A 288 5.55 18.87 -1.76
C ALA A 288 4.33 18.29 -1.01
N LEU A 289 3.12 18.78 -1.25
CA LEU A 289 1.90 18.16 -0.74
C LEU A 289 1.68 16.79 -1.39
N ASP A 290 1.55 16.78 -2.72
CA ASP A 290 1.41 15.60 -3.59
C ASP A 290 2.38 14.46 -3.24
N LYS A 291 3.68 14.77 -3.04
CA LYS A 291 4.71 13.73 -2.87
C LYS A 291 5.27 13.57 -1.45
N ILE A 292 4.95 14.48 -0.52
CA ILE A 292 5.58 14.49 0.83
C ILE A 292 4.57 14.69 1.95
N ALA A 293 3.44 15.38 1.76
CA ALA A 293 2.30 15.19 2.66
C ALA A 293 1.67 13.80 2.43
N PHE A 294 1.84 13.21 1.25
CA PHE A 294 1.54 11.81 0.94
C PHE A 294 2.56 10.78 1.50
N LEU A 295 3.62 11.21 2.20
CA LEU A 295 4.55 10.30 2.90
C LEU A 295 4.19 10.01 4.37
N PRO A 296 3.47 10.92 5.06
CA PRO A 296 2.65 10.63 6.23
C PRO A 296 1.12 10.67 5.96
N PHE A 297 0.71 10.80 4.71
CA PHE A 297 -0.29 9.86 4.19
C PHE A 297 0.43 8.67 3.53
N GLY A 298 1.61 8.20 4.02
CA GLY A 298 2.49 7.20 3.34
C GLY A 298 2.80 5.83 4.01
N TYR A 299 3.30 5.74 5.24
CA TYR A 299 3.81 4.46 5.77
C TYR A 299 2.80 3.59 6.57
N LEU A 300 2.13 4.15 7.58
CA LEU A 300 1.22 3.42 8.48
C LEU A 300 -0.18 2.98 7.96
N ILE A 301 -0.74 3.22 6.75
CA ILE A 301 -1.93 2.38 6.34
C ILE A 301 -1.47 1.02 5.89
N ASP A 302 -0.30 0.89 5.27
CA ASP A 302 0.27 -0.43 5.06
C ASP A 302 0.68 -1.02 6.42
N ALA A 303 1.22 -0.24 7.37
CA ALA A 303 1.42 -0.74 8.73
C ALA A 303 0.14 -0.92 9.57
N TRP A 304 -0.97 -0.25 9.26
CA TRP A 304 -2.29 -0.46 9.88
C TRP A 304 -2.86 -1.74 9.32
N ARG A 305 -2.78 -1.95 8.00
CA ARG A 305 -3.11 -3.23 7.36
C ARG A 305 -2.29 -4.33 8.03
N TRP A 306 -0.97 -4.15 8.21
CA TRP A 306 -0.13 -5.09 8.96
C TRP A 306 -0.63 -5.32 10.40
N LYS A 307 -0.87 -4.25 11.18
CA LYS A 307 -1.36 -4.31 12.57
C LYS A 307 -2.82 -4.77 12.74
N VAL A 308 -3.60 -4.75 11.66
CA VAL A 308 -4.95 -5.36 11.56
C VAL A 308 -4.83 -6.84 11.19
N PHE A 309 -3.88 -7.19 10.33
CA PHE A 309 -3.60 -8.59 9.98
C PHE A 309 -2.93 -9.34 11.15
N ASP A 310 -2.04 -8.72 11.92
CA ASP A 310 -1.40 -9.34 13.09
C ASP A 310 -2.26 -9.29 14.38
N GLY A 311 -3.38 -8.57 14.37
CA GLY A 311 -4.33 -8.48 15.49
C GLY A 311 -4.01 -7.42 16.54
N SER A 312 -2.94 -6.63 16.37
CA SER A 312 -2.60 -5.49 17.26
C SER A 312 -3.63 -4.36 17.25
N ILE A 313 -4.55 -4.33 16.29
CA ILE A 313 -5.66 -3.37 16.19
C ILE A 313 -6.98 -4.13 16.20
N LYS A 314 -7.80 -3.91 17.24
CA LYS A 314 -9.08 -4.60 17.40
C LYS A 314 -10.20 -3.97 16.57
N ARG A 315 -11.32 -4.68 16.41
CA ARG A 315 -12.49 -4.31 15.58
C ARG A 315 -13.08 -2.93 15.92
N ASP A 316 -12.98 -2.54 17.18
CA ASP A 316 -13.38 -1.25 17.76
C ASP A 316 -12.32 -0.15 17.57
N GLU A 317 -11.03 -0.51 17.55
CA GLU A 317 -9.89 0.40 17.32
C GLU A 317 -9.60 0.68 15.85
N LEU A 318 -10.20 -0.08 14.92
CA LEU A 318 -9.98 0.04 13.47
C LEU A 318 -10.02 1.48 12.97
N ASN A 319 -11.03 2.27 13.36
CA ASN A 319 -11.19 3.63 12.86
C ASN A 319 -10.14 4.59 13.46
N SER A 320 -9.94 4.60 14.78
CA SER A 320 -8.95 5.48 15.43
C SER A 320 -7.53 5.20 14.94
N LYS A 321 -7.23 3.94 14.60
CA LYS A 321 -5.92 3.57 14.04
C LYS A 321 -5.79 3.74 12.54
N TRP A 322 -6.90 3.79 11.79
CA TRP A 322 -6.87 3.97 10.33
C TRP A 322 -6.40 5.37 9.91
N TRP A 323 -6.53 6.37 10.77
CA TRP A 323 -6.14 7.76 10.51
C TRP A 323 -4.62 8.02 10.55
N GLU A 324 -3.85 7.00 10.18
CA GLU A 324 -2.39 6.94 10.21
C GLU A 324 -1.87 6.45 8.80
N LEU A 325 -1.49 7.36 7.85
CA LEU A 325 -0.56 7.16 6.68
C LEU A 325 -1.00 6.20 5.48
N ARG A 326 -0.26 5.94 4.32
CA ARG A 326 -0.48 5.01 3.11
C ARG A 326 0.45 5.15 1.79
N TYR A 327 1.16 4.15 1.21
CA TYR A 327 2.09 4.28 0.00
C TYR A 327 3.52 4.90 0.12
N PHE A 328 4.28 4.60 1.18
CA PHE A 328 5.59 5.23 1.45
C PHE A 328 6.73 4.95 0.45
N VAL A 329 7.05 3.68 0.21
CA VAL A 329 8.35 3.28 -0.41
C VAL A 329 8.52 3.81 -1.83
N SER A 330 7.49 3.72 -2.68
CA SER A 330 7.54 4.25 -4.06
C SER A 330 7.88 5.74 -4.09
N HIS A 331 7.27 6.51 -3.17
CA HIS A 331 7.46 7.94 -3.08
C HIS A 331 8.85 8.35 -2.59
N VAL A 332 9.57 7.45 -1.90
CA VAL A 332 10.99 7.62 -1.55
C VAL A 332 11.90 7.27 -2.74
N ILE A 333 11.77 6.06 -3.30
CA ILE A 333 12.71 5.56 -4.32
C ILE A 333 12.66 6.35 -5.62
N GLN A 334 11.55 7.01 -5.97
CA GLN A 334 11.47 7.87 -7.16
C GLN A 334 12.56 8.97 -7.14
N PHE A 335 12.88 9.54 -5.97
CA PHE A 335 13.90 10.60 -5.86
C PHE A 335 15.31 10.04 -5.86
N GLN A 336 15.49 8.81 -5.36
CA GLN A 336 16.75 8.07 -5.43
C GLN A 336 17.10 7.71 -6.89
N PHE A 337 16.12 7.25 -7.66
CA PHE A 337 16.24 7.02 -9.09
C PHE A 337 16.48 8.34 -9.84
N HIS A 338 15.64 9.37 -9.63
CA HIS A 338 15.82 10.68 -10.27
C HIS A 338 17.22 11.25 -10.03
N LYS A 339 17.72 11.23 -8.77
CA LYS A 339 19.09 11.66 -8.46
C LYS A 339 20.14 10.87 -9.24
N ALA A 340 20.06 9.53 -9.24
CA ALA A 340 21.04 8.71 -9.93
C ALA A 340 21.05 8.92 -11.46
N LEU A 341 19.87 9.15 -12.06
CA LEU A 341 19.72 9.49 -13.47
C LEU A 341 20.26 10.90 -13.78
N CYS A 342 20.08 11.87 -12.88
CA CYS A 342 20.67 13.21 -12.97
C CYS A 342 22.21 13.18 -12.85
N ASP A 343 22.75 12.40 -11.91
CA ASP A 343 24.18 12.18 -11.76
C ASP A 343 24.76 11.51 -13.01
N ALA A 344 24.07 10.51 -13.56
CA ALA A 344 24.44 9.84 -14.81
C ALA A 344 24.43 10.79 -16.02
N ALA A 345 23.42 11.66 -16.11
CA ALA A 345 23.29 12.74 -17.08
C ALA A 345 24.37 13.83 -16.94
N GLY A 346 25.16 13.83 -15.86
CA GLY A 346 26.22 14.79 -15.59
C GLY A 346 25.76 16.10 -14.93
N TYR A 347 24.48 16.21 -14.59
CA TYR A 347 23.88 17.43 -14.03
C TYR A 347 24.43 17.76 -12.63
N LYS A 348 24.71 19.05 -12.37
CA LYS A 348 25.31 19.54 -11.11
C LYS A 348 24.50 20.62 -10.37
N GLY A 349 23.35 21.02 -10.92
CA GLY A 349 22.49 22.04 -10.31
C GLY A 349 21.56 21.48 -9.21
N PRO A 350 20.60 22.29 -8.71
CA PRO A 350 19.58 21.84 -7.77
C PRO A 350 18.72 20.71 -8.36
N LEU A 351 18.52 19.61 -7.63
CA LEU A 351 17.93 18.38 -8.16
C LEU A 351 16.50 18.54 -8.74
N HIS A 352 15.72 19.51 -8.24
CA HIS A 352 14.39 19.86 -8.77
C HIS A 352 14.42 20.63 -10.11
N LYS A 353 15.61 21.01 -10.61
CA LYS A 353 15.83 21.62 -11.94
C LYS A 353 16.58 20.68 -12.91
N CYS A 354 16.81 19.44 -12.51
CA CYS A 354 17.33 18.41 -13.40
C CYS A 354 16.25 17.94 -14.35
N ASP A 355 16.58 17.89 -15.64
CA ASP A 355 15.82 17.19 -16.68
C ASP A 355 16.73 16.12 -17.31
N ILE A 356 16.15 14.97 -17.63
CA ILE A 356 16.80 13.83 -18.29
C ILE A 356 16.29 13.60 -19.72
N TYR A 357 15.40 14.48 -20.21
CA TYR A 357 14.88 14.44 -21.58
C TYR A 357 16.01 14.40 -22.62
N ARG A 358 15.88 13.49 -23.59
CA ARG A 358 16.88 13.16 -24.63
C ARG A 358 18.26 12.68 -24.12
N ASN A 359 18.47 12.49 -22.81
CA ASN A 359 19.74 12.01 -22.28
C ASN A 359 19.88 10.48 -22.44
N LYS A 360 20.57 10.05 -23.51
CA LYS A 360 20.79 8.63 -23.82
C LYS A 360 21.46 7.84 -22.69
N LYS A 361 22.36 8.45 -21.90
CA LYS A 361 23.09 7.76 -20.82
C LYS A 361 22.18 7.49 -19.61
N ALA A 362 21.34 8.45 -19.23
CA ALA A 362 20.30 8.22 -18.23
C ALA A 362 19.26 7.19 -18.72
N GLY A 363 18.86 7.28 -20.00
CA GLY A 363 17.95 6.31 -20.62
C GLY A 363 18.49 4.87 -20.60
N GLN A 364 19.77 4.68 -20.95
CA GLN A 364 20.43 3.38 -20.88
C GLN A 364 20.44 2.84 -19.44
N LEU A 365 20.89 3.65 -18.46
CA LEU A 365 20.98 3.25 -17.05
C LEU A 365 19.61 2.86 -16.45
N LEU A 366 18.54 3.55 -16.85
CA LEU A 366 17.17 3.18 -16.49
C LEU A 366 16.75 1.86 -17.16
N GLY A 367 17.03 1.71 -18.46
CA GLY A 367 16.75 0.49 -19.22
C GLY A 367 17.49 -0.74 -18.68
N ASP A 368 18.76 -0.61 -18.34
CA ASP A 368 19.60 -1.65 -17.74
C ASP A 368 18.96 -2.18 -16.45
N MET A 369 18.53 -1.28 -15.55
CA MET A 369 17.85 -1.66 -14.31
C MET A 369 16.49 -2.31 -14.56
N LEU A 370 15.65 -1.71 -15.41
CA LEU A 370 14.31 -2.23 -15.72
C LEU A 370 14.34 -3.60 -16.41
N SER A 371 15.37 -3.86 -17.24
CA SER A 371 15.54 -5.14 -17.96
C SER A 371 15.67 -6.34 -17.04
N LEU A 372 16.11 -6.13 -15.79
CA LEU A 372 16.27 -7.17 -14.78
C LEU A 372 14.91 -7.67 -14.27
N GLY A 373 13.87 -6.83 -14.26
CA GLY A 373 12.55 -7.14 -13.70
C GLY A 373 12.63 -7.81 -12.32
N LYS A 374 11.90 -8.92 -12.13
CA LYS A 374 11.97 -9.75 -10.91
C LYS A 374 13.02 -10.89 -11.00
N SER A 375 13.91 -10.91 -12.00
CA SER A 375 14.90 -12.01 -12.15
C SER A 375 15.99 -12.02 -11.08
N VAL A 376 16.26 -10.87 -10.46
CA VAL A 376 17.22 -10.68 -9.36
C VAL A 376 16.53 -10.15 -8.10
N HIS A 377 17.26 -10.15 -6.97
CA HIS A 377 16.86 -9.44 -5.76
C HIS A 377 16.88 -7.92 -5.99
N TRP A 378 15.92 -7.16 -5.45
CA TRP A 378 15.77 -5.72 -5.74
C TRP A 378 17.01 -4.89 -5.35
N ASN A 379 17.72 -5.25 -4.28
CA ASN A 379 19.02 -4.67 -3.91
C ASN A 379 20.02 -4.62 -5.09
N LYS A 380 20.00 -5.62 -5.99
CA LYS A 380 20.87 -5.65 -7.18
C LYS A 380 20.39 -4.68 -8.25
N ALA A 381 19.08 -4.54 -8.47
CA ALA A 381 18.51 -3.54 -9.36
C ALA A 381 18.77 -2.10 -8.86
N MET A 382 18.63 -1.88 -7.54
CA MET A 382 19.00 -0.63 -6.86
C MET A 382 20.50 -0.31 -7.03
N SER A 383 21.35 -1.32 -6.88
CA SER A 383 22.80 -1.20 -7.13
C SER A 383 23.12 -0.87 -8.59
N VAL A 384 22.36 -1.38 -9.57
CA VAL A 384 22.55 -1.02 -10.99
C VAL A 384 22.19 0.44 -11.25
N ILE A 385 20.96 0.88 -10.96
CA ILE A 385 20.55 2.27 -11.25
C ILE A 385 21.34 3.31 -10.47
N THR A 386 21.83 3.00 -9.26
CA THR A 386 22.72 3.89 -8.49
C THR A 386 24.20 3.76 -8.85
N GLN A 387 24.56 3.02 -9.91
CA GLN A 387 25.94 2.81 -10.37
C GLN A 387 26.88 2.32 -9.24
N GLY A 388 26.39 1.41 -8.40
CA GLY A 388 27.10 0.82 -7.27
C GLY A 388 27.05 1.63 -5.96
N ALA A 389 26.55 2.89 -5.98
CA ALA A 389 26.63 3.78 -4.82
C ALA A 389 25.79 3.32 -3.60
N THR A 390 24.72 2.55 -3.80
CA THR A 390 23.98 1.89 -2.71
C THR A 390 23.18 0.70 -3.22
N HIS A 391 22.98 -0.30 -2.37
CA HIS A 391 22.05 -1.42 -2.61
C HIS A 391 20.77 -1.31 -1.76
N LYS A 392 20.65 -0.28 -0.92
CA LYS A 392 19.50 0.00 -0.03
C LYS A 392 18.66 1.19 -0.51
N MET A 393 17.42 1.27 -0.04
CA MET A 393 16.58 2.47 -0.12
C MET A 393 17.22 3.65 0.63
N ASN A 394 16.95 4.89 0.22
CA ASN A 394 17.50 6.10 0.86
C ASN A 394 16.60 7.31 0.63
N ALA A 395 16.20 8.01 1.71
CA ALA A 395 15.33 9.19 1.66
C ALA A 395 16.07 10.54 1.50
N ARG A 396 17.40 10.58 1.64
CA ARG A 396 18.19 11.81 1.48
C ARG A 396 18.02 12.49 0.09
N PRO A 397 17.89 11.76 -1.04
CA PRO A 397 17.60 12.37 -2.35
C PRO A 397 16.28 13.16 -2.40
N LEU A 398 15.25 12.73 -1.67
CA LEU A 398 13.99 13.50 -1.53
C LEU A 398 14.25 14.81 -0.79
N VAL A 399 14.90 14.74 0.38
CA VAL A 399 15.24 15.94 1.16
C VAL A 399 16.16 16.89 0.37
N GLN A 400 17.05 16.35 -0.48
CA GLN A 400 17.87 17.13 -1.40
C GLN A 400 17.05 17.85 -2.49
N TYR A 401 16.03 17.19 -3.06
CA TYR A 401 15.13 17.79 -4.06
C TYR A 401 14.44 19.04 -3.50
N PHE A 402 13.87 18.93 -2.29
CA PHE A 402 13.11 20.00 -1.63
C PHE A 402 13.95 20.90 -0.70
N ALA A 403 15.28 20.78 -0.69
CA ALA A 403 16.16 21.58 0.17
C ALA A 403 15.95 23.11 0.12
N PRO A 404 15.63 23.75 -1.04
CA PRO A 404 15.31 25.18 -1.08
C PRO A 404 13.98 25.50 -0.38
N LEU A 405 12.97 24.65 -0.55
CA LEU A 405 11.67 24.79 0.12
C LEU A 405 11.84 24.59 1.63
N LEU A 406 12.63 23.61 2.07
CA LEU A 406 12.98 23.42 3.48
C LEU A 406 13.66 24.64 4.09
N LYS A 407 14.62 25.24 3.37
CA LYS A 407 15.29 26.47 3.81
C LYS A 407 14.31 27.64 3.93
N TRP A 408 13.35 27.75 3.01
CA TRP A 408 12.31 28.78 3.05
C TRP A 408 11.30 28.55 4.19
N LEU A 409 10.78 27.33 4.35
CA LEU A 409 9.86 26.96 5.44
C LEU A 409 10.47 27.26 6.82
N LYS A 410 11.75 26.89 7.05
CA LYS A 410 12.47 27.22 8.30
C LYS A 410 12.59 28.72 8.58
N LEU A 411 12.53 29.58 7.57
CA LEU A 411 12.49 31.04 7.75
C LEU A 411 11.06 31.54 8.02
N GLN A 412 10.05 30.94 7.37
CA GLN A 412 8.64 31.27 7.57
C GLN A 412 8.06 30.80 8.90
N ASN A 413 8.64 29.74 9.49
CA ASN A 413 8.10 29.05 10.65
C ASN A 413 8.84 29.34 11.97
N LYS A 414 9.68 30.39 12.02
CA LYS A 414 10.53 30.70 13.20
C LYS A 414 9.78 30.81 14.53
N ASN A 415 8.52 31.24 14.49
CA ASN A 415 7.67 31.47 15.67
C ASN A 415 6.48 30.50 15.72
N GLU A 416 6.51 29.41 14.95
CA GLU A 416 5.41 28.45 14.82
C GLU A 416 5.71 27.16 15.60
N THR A 417 4.69 26.57 16.22
CA THR A 417 4.80 25.22 16.79
C THR A 417 5.07 24.21 15.68
N LEU A 418 6.15 23.44 15.79
CA LEU A 418 6.44 22.30 14.92
C LEU A 418 5.83 21.02 15.50
N GLY A 419 5.47 20.08 14.62
CA GLY A 419 4.67 18.92 15.02
C GLY A 419 3.24 19.32 15.43
N TRP A 420 2.57 18.44 16.16
CA TRP A 420 1.17 18.57 16.58
C TRP A 420 0.93 17.82 17.89
N ASN A 421 -0.15 18.16 18.60
CA ASN A 421 -0.65 17.42 19.75
C ASN A 421 -2.15 17.17 19.61
N SER A 422 -2.59 15.93 19.86
CA SER A 422 -4.02 15.58 19.95
C SER A 422 -4.28 14.65 21.11
N SER A 423 -5.26 15.02 21.95
CA SER A 423 -5.88 14.12 22.93
C SER A 423 -7.06 13.34 22.35
N ASP A 424 -7.45 13.63 21.10
CA ASP A 424 -8.54 12.96 20.39
C ASP A 424 -7.95 12.03 19.31
N PRO A 425 -8.14 10.70 19.42
CA PRO A 425 -7.61 9.74 18.47
C PRO A 425 -8.40 9.66 17.15
N MET A 426 -9.39 10.52 16.94
CA MET A 426 -10.17 10.63 15.70
C MET A 426 -9.79 11.85 14.83
N VAL A 427 -8.77 12.64 15.22
CA VAL A 427 -8.36 13.85 14.51
C VAL A 427 -6.92 13.73 14.01
N CYS A 428 -6.74 13.79 12.69
CA CYS A 428 -5.51 13.40 11.99
C CYS A 428 -4.31 14.33 12.26
N PRO A 429 -3.15 13.80 12.73
CA PRO A 429 -1.84 14.46 12.76
C PRO A 429 -1.61 15.66 11.82
#